data_AF-A0A254S9P7-F1
#
_entry.id   AF-A0A254S9P7-F1
#
_cell.length_a   1.000
_cell.length_b   1.000
_cell.length_c   1.000
_cell.angle_alpha   90.00
_cell.angle_beta   90.00
_cell.angle_gamma   90.00
#
_symmetry.space_group_name_H-M   'P 1'
#
loop_
_entity.id
_entity.type
_entity.pdbx_description
1 polymer ?
#
loop_
_entity_poly.entity_id
_entity_poly.type
_entity_poly.pdbx_seq_one_letter_code
_entity_poly.pdbx_strand_id
1 'polypeptide(L)'
;MKKLFLVILMALPFSLTACGDSVDKITNDMVRDAIKCETKEYDKAKCDQLTIVYKERKGKFTAEEQKEVEKRVFTKFFEEMALVKDKAKKKK
;
A
#
# COMPACT_ATOMS: atom_id res chain seq x y z
N MET A 1 -15.36 42.79 -39.88
CA MET A 1 -14.68 41.53 -40.31
C MET A 1 -13.51 41.31 -39.36
N LYS A 2 -13.32 40.26 -38.56
CA LYS A 2 -13.78 38.86 -38.50
C LYS A 2 -13.90 38.48 -37.00
N LYS A 3 -15.08 38.02 -36.57
CA LYS A 3 -15.39 36.61 -36.20
C LYS A 3 -14.99 36.23 -34.76
N LEU A 4 -16.01 36.27 -33.90
CA LEU A 4 -16.24 35.34 -32.78
C LEU A 4 -15.96 33.90 -33.21
N PHE A 5 -15.21 33.14 -32.41
CA PHE A 5 -15.36 31.69 -32.30
C PHE A 5 -15.13 31.24 -30.85
N LEU A 6 -16.26 31.03 -30.18
CA LEU A 6 -16.44 30.14 -29.02
C LEU A 6 -15.84 28.77 -29.28
N VAL A 7 -15.00 28.27 -28.36
CA VAL A 7 -14.94 26.85 -27.91
C VAL A 7 -14.30 26.87 -26.52
N ILE A 8 -15.03 27.05 -25.42
CA ILE A 8 -15.55 25.95 -24.57
C ILE A 8 -14.87 24.61 -24.90
N LEU A 9 -13.62 24.43 -24.48
CA LEU A 9 -13.02 23.11 -24.36
C LEU A 9 -12.99 22.75 -22.87
N MET A 10 -14.09 22.13 -22.47
CA MET A 10 -14.18 21.10 -21.43
C MET A 10 -13.38 21.36 -20.15
N ALA A 11 -14.14 21.70 -19.11
CA ALA A 11 -13.96 21.07 -17.82
C ALA A 11 -13.78 19.56 -18.01
N LEU A 12 -12.53 19.12 -18.06
CA LEU A 12 -12.19 17.87 -17.43
C LEU A 12 -12.22 18.21 -15.94
N PRO A 13 -13.26 17.81 -15.18
CA PRO A 13 -12.95 17.51 -13.80
C PRO A 13 -11.84 16.47 -13.93
N PHE A 14 -10.64 16.83 -13.51
CA PHE A 14 -9.69 15.85 -13.08
C PHE A 14 -10.36 15.18 -11.87
N SER A 15 -11.31 14.28 -12.17
CA SER A 15 -11.54 13.05 -11.47
C SER A 15 -10.27 12.23 -11.58
N LEU A 16 -9.15 12.80 -11.15
CA LEU A 16 -8.15 12.09 -10.40
C LEU A 16 -8.81 11.84 -9.03
N THR A 17 -9.88 11.04 -9.03
CA THR A 17 -9.89 9.94 -8.07
C THR A 17 -8.60 9.20 -8.38
N ALA A 18 -7.52 9.65 -7.73
CA ALA A 18 -6.34 8.84 -7.53
C ALA A 18 -6.88 7.44 -7.29
N CYS A 19 -6.42 6.45 -8.05
CA CYS A 19 -6.67 5.05 -7.76
C CYS A 19 -6.28 4.85 -6.30
N GLY A 20 -7.26 5.00 -5.41
CA GLY A 20 -7.06 5.13 -3.99
C GLY A 20 -6.45 3.82 -3.57
N ASP A 21 -5.39 3.88 -2.80
CA ASP A 21 -5.01 2.70 -2.06
C ASP A 21 -6.23 2.25 -1.26
N SER A 22 -6.68 1.01 -1.48
CA SER A 22 -7.72 0.43 -0.64
C SER A 22 -7.07 -0.12 0.63
N VAL A 23 -7.85 -0.21 1.71
CA VAL A 23 -7.41 -0.84 2.97
C VAL A 23 -6.82 -2.22 2.70
N ASP A 24 -7.43 -3.02 1.82
CA ASP A 24 -6.93 -4.34 1.44
C ASP A 24 -5.62 -4.28 0.66
N LYS A 25 -5.46 -3.34 -0.27
CA LYS A 25 -4.24 -3.22 -1.07
C LYS A 25 -3.05 -2.83 -0.22
N ILE A 26 -3.18 -1.78 0.60
CA ILE A 26 -2.10 -1.35 1.49
C ILE A 26 -1.75 -2.46 2.49
N THR A 27 -2.75 -3.17 3.04
CA THR A 27 -2.55 -4.29 3.95
C THR A 27 -1.72 -5.40 3.30
N ASN A 28 -2.13 -5.86 2.11
CA ASN A 28 -1.45 -6.97 1.44
C ASN A 28 -0.02 -6.58 1.02
N ASP A 29 0.19 -5.34 0.56
CA ASP A 29 1.52 -4.83 0.25
C ASP A 29 2.41 -4.82 1.51
N MET A 30 1.92 -4.24 2.62
CA MET A 30 2.67 -4.16 3.88
C MET A 30 3.06 -5.55 4.40
N VAL A 31 2.14 -6.51 4.39
CA VAL A 31 2.41 -7.88 4.85
C VAL A 31 3.47 -8.57 3.99
N ARG A 32 3.31 -8.51 2.65
CA ARG A 32 4.27 -9.11 1.72
C ARG A 32 5.67 -8.54 1.91
N ASP A 33 5.76 -7.21 1.97
CA ASP A 33 7.05 -6.54 2.04
C ASP A 33 7.68 -6.66 3.46
N ALA A 34 6.87 -6.75 4.52
CA ALA A 34 7.34 -7.09 5.87
C ALA A 34 7.92 -8.50 5.94
N ILE A 35 7.28 -9.50 5.32
CA ILE A 35 7.83 -10.86 5.24
C ILE A 35 9.18 -10.85 4.55
N LYS A 36 9.33 -10.13 3.42
CA LYS A 36 10.60 -10.03 2.70
C LYS A 36 11.70 -9.35 3.52
N CYS A 37 11.35 -8.40 4.37
CA CYS A 37 12.27 -7.82 5.35
C CYS A 37 12.69 -8.85 6.41
N GLU A 38 11.74 -9.62 6.95
CA GLU A 38 12.04 -10.66 7.95
C GLU A 38 12.84 -11.84 7.41
N THR A 39 12.56 -12.27 6.17
CA THR A 39 13.28 -13.33 5.47
C THR A 39 14.63 -12.87 4.93
N LYS A 40 14.99 -11.58 5.11
CA LYS A 40 16.20 -10.94 4.60
C LYS A 40 16.33 -10.99 3.07
N GLU A 41 15.19 -11.10 2.37
CA GLU A 41 15.14 -10.91 0.92
C GLU A 41 15.32 -9.44 0.54
N TYR A 42 14.93 -8.51 1.42
CA TYR A 42 15.24 -7.09 1.30
C TYR A 42 16.37 -6.69 2.26
N ASP A 43 17.21 -5.77 1.79
CA ASP A 43 18.21 -5.12 2.62
C ASP A 43 17.57 -4.10 3.57
N LYS A 44 18.33 -3.74 4.61
CA LYS A 44 17.85 -2.82 5.65
C LYS A 44 17.45 -1.45 5.10
N ALA A 45 18.18 -0.91 4.12
CA ALA A 45 17.88 0.41 3.56
C ALA A 45 16.52 0.40 2.84
N LYS A 46 16.21 -0.68 2.12
CA LYS A 46 14.91 -0.89 1.50
C LYS A 46 13.78 -1.02 2.52
N CYS A 47 13.99 -1.75 3.61
CA CYS A 47 13.00 -1.87 4.69
C CYS A 47 12.74 -0.52 5.41
N ASP A 48 13.79 0.28 5.62
CA ASP A 48 13.67 1.63 6.19
C ASP A 48 12.89 2.56 5.24
N GLN A 49 13.14 2.48 3.92
CA GLN A 49 12.41 3.24 2.92
C GLN A 49 10.92 2.87 2.87
N LEU A 50 10.59 1.58 2.91
CA LEU A 50 9.21 1.09 2.90
C LEU A 50 8.41 1.62 4.09
N THR A 51 9.04 1.77 5.26
CA THR A 51 8.39 2.36 6.45
C THR A 51 7.90 3.78 6.18
N ILE A 52 8.70 4.60 5.50
CA ILE A 52 8.33 5.97 5.12
C ILE A 52 7.17 5.94 4.13
N VAL A 53 7.27 5.12 3.08
CA VAL A 53 6.23 4.98 2.04
C VAL A 53 4.90 4.56 2.64
N TYR A 54 4.87 3.56 3.53
CA TYR A 54 3.63 3.11 4.15
C TYR A 54 3.07 4.11 5.14
N LYS A 55 3.91 4.90 5.82
CA LYS A 55 3.44 6.01 6.67
C LYS A 55 2.70 7.05 5.83
N GLU A 56 3.23 7.41 4.66
CA GLU A 56 2.58 8.35 3.74
C GLU A 56 1.32 7.76 3.10
N ARG A 57 1.34 6.49 2.67
CA ARG A 57 0.16 5.81 2.12
C ARG A 57 -0.95 5.67 3.17
N LYS A 58 -0.61 5.28 4.41
CA LYS A 58 -1.55 5.16 5.53
C LYS A 58 -2.15 6.52 5.91
N GLY A 59 -1.38 7.60 5.82
CA GLY A 59 -1.84 8.97 6.08
C GLY A 59 -2.96 9.48 5.15
N LYS A 60 -3.24 8.78 4.04
CA LYS A 60 -4.34 9.09 3.12
C LYS A 60 -5.69 8.51 3.55
N PHE A 61 -5.71 7.65 4.54
CA PHE A 61 -6.91 7.01 5.08
C PHE A 61 -7.45 7.75 6.30
N THR A 62 -8.74 7.57 6.59
CA THR A 62 -9.36 8.05 7.84
C THR A 62 -8.80 7.31 9.06
N ALA A 63 -8.91 7.89 10.26
CA ALA A 63 -8.39 7.27 11.48
C ALA A 63 -8.97 5.86 11.74
N GLU A 64 -10.21 5.60 11.33
CA GLU A 64 -10.85 4.29 11.44
C GLU A 64 -10.23 3.27 10.48
N GLU A 65 -10.07 3.65 9.21
CA GLU A 65 -9.39 2.83 8.21
C GLU A 65 -7.92 2.57 8.55
N GLN A 66 -7.22 3.55 9.14
CA GLN A 66 -5.83 3.36 9.58
C GLN A 66 -5.73 2.29 10.68
N LYS A 67 -6.64 2.30 11.67
CA LYS A 67 -6.72 1.26 12.70
C LYS A 67 -7.06 -0.10 12.09
N GLU A 68 -7.92 -0.11 11.07
CA GLU A 68 -8.27 -1.33 10.36
C GLU A 68 -7.06 -1.92 9.61
N VAL A 69 -6.31 -1.08 8.89
CA VAL A 69 -5.07 -1.47 8.22
C VAL A 69 -4.08 -2.06 9.23
N GLU A 70 -3.83 -1.38 10.35
CA GLU A 70 -2.89 -1.88 11.39
C GLU A 70 -3.31 -3.25 11.92
N LYS A 71 -4.59 -3.42 12.26
CA LYS A 71 -5.12 -4.68 12.76
C LYS A 71 -4.98 -5.79 11.72
N ARG A 72 -5.37 -5.53 10.46
CA ARG A 72 -5.30 -6.52 9.38
C ARG A 72 -3.85 -6.89 9.04
N VAL A 73 -2.95 -5.91 9.00
CA VAL A 73 -1.52 -6.13 8.73
C VAL A 73 -0.92 -7.02 9.80
N PHE A 74 -1.18 -6.73 11.08
CA PHE A 74 -0.67 -7.53 12.19
C PHE A 74 -1.15 -8.98 12.07
N THR A 75 -2.47 -9.21 11.95
CA THR A 75 -3.04 -10.56 11.85
C THR A 75 -2.46 -11.34 10.66
N LYS A 76 -2.54 -10.77 9.44
CA LYS A 76 -2.06 -11.44 8.23
C LYS A 76 -0.55 -11.70 8.24
N PHE A 77 0.23 -10.80 8.85
CA PHE A 77 1.67 -11.01 8.97
C PHE A 77 2.01 -12.22 9.84
N PHE A 78 1.34 -12.41 10.97
CA PHE A 78 1.58 -13.60 11.80
C PHE A 78 1.16 -14.90 11.11
N GLU A 79 0.02 -14.90 10.43
CA GLU A 79 -0.47 -16.04 9.66
C GLU A 79 0.54 -16.43 8.56
N GLU A 80 0.95 -15.46 7.74
CA GLU A 80 1.91 -15.71 6.65
C GLU A 80 3.30 -16.07 7.18
N MET A 81 3.79 -15.44 8.26
CA MET A 81 5.07 -15.80 8.87
C MET A 81 5.06 -17.21 9.46
N ALA A 82 3.93 -17.66 10.03
CA ALA A 82 3.78 -19.05 10.47
C ALA A 82 3.91 -20.02 9.27
N LEU A 83 3.26 -19.71 8.14
CA LEU A 83 3.37 -20.51 6.92
C LEU A 83 4.81 -20.53 6.36
N VAL A 84 5.51 -19.39 6.36
CA VAL A 84 6.91 -19.31 5.92
C VAL A 84 7.81 -20.14 6.84
N LYS A 85 7.63 -20.06 8.16
CA LYS A 85 8.39 -20.84 9.15
C LYS A 85 8.14 -22.34 9.02
N ASP A 86 6.89 -22.75 8.80
CA ASP A 86 6.54 -24.15 8.59
C ASP A 86 7.13 -24.70 7.29
N LYS A 87 7.11 -23.92 6.20
CA LYS A 87 7.81 -24.26 4.95
C LYS A 87 9.31 -24.37 5.15
N ALA A 88 9.91 -23.50 5.97
CA ALA A 88 11.34 -23.57 6.29
C ALA A 88 11.70 -24.79 7.15
N LYS A 89 10.85 -25.16 8.12
CA LYS A 89 11.02 -26.37 8.94
C LYS A 89 10.91 -27.66 8.13
N LYS A 90 9.95 -27.75 7.20
CA LYS A 90 9.77 -28.94 6.34
C LYS A 90 10.87 -29.12 5.27
N LYS A 91 11.69 -28.08 5.04
CA LYS A 91 12.84 -28.13 4.11
C LYS A 91 14.17 -28.47 4.81
N LYS A 92 14.16 -28.64 6.13
CA LYS A 92 15.28 -29.17 6.92
C LYS A 92 15.04 -30.64 7.23
#